data_AF-A0A356EUQ9-F1
#
_entry.id   AF-A0A356EUQ9-F1
#
_cell.length_a   1.000
_cell.length_b   1.000
_cell.length_c   1.000
_cell.angle_alpha   90.00
_cell.angle_beta   90.00
_cell.angle_gamma   90.00
#
_symmetry.space_group_name_H-M   'P 1'
#
loop_
_entity.id
_entity.type
_entity.pdbx_description
1 polymer ?
#
loop_
_entity_poly.entity_id
_entity_poly.type
_entity_poly.pdbx_seq_one_letter_code
_entity_poly.pdbx_strand_id
1 'polypeptide(L)'
;MNLILAIPIEVRIACLFLLGGLLGGLANWAVYRLAWNRRSISPWSPPDSRAPRRIAFDRVPIFGWLTLQREAAIHGRGFWVRPMLVELAAAFGLAWLYHFEVTCAGLIVADIPRPVPADWQ
;
A
#
# COMPACT_ATOMS: atom_id res chain seq x y z
N MET A 1 -0.62 -13.82 27.34
CA MET A 1 0.41 -13.01 26.64
C MET A 1 -0.17 -12.53 25.33
N ASN A 2 -0.12 -11.23 25.07
CA ASN A 2 -0.61 -10.67 23.81
C ASN A 2 0.51 -10.78 22.76
N LEU A 3 0.44 -11.80 21.89
CA LEU A 3 1.51 -12.15 20.94
C LEU A 3 1.86 -11.02 19.97
N ILE A 4 0.90 -10.15 19.67
CA ILE A 4 1.07 -9.00 18.78
C ILE A 4 1.93 -7.92 19.44
N LEU A 5 1.72 -7.66 20.73
CA LEU A 5 2.46 -6.64 21.48
C LEU A 5 3.90 -7.07 21.79
N ALA A 6 4.18 -8.39 21.75
CA ALA A 6 5.53 -8.92 21.88
C ALA A 6 6.40 -8.66 20.64
N ILE A 7 5.81 -8.29 19.50
CA ILE A 7 6.54 -7.96 18.28
C ILE A 7 7.07 -6.51 18.38
N PRO A 8 8.35 -6.25 18.04
CA PRO A 8 8.90 -4.89 18.00
C PRO A 8 8.03 -3.96 17.15
N ILE A 9 7.91 -2.69 17.57
CA ILE A 9 7.02 -1.72 16.93
C ILE A 9 7.44 -1.46 15.48
N GLU A 10 8.74 -1.46 15.20
CA GLU A 10 9.35 -1.30 13.88
C GLU A 10 8.91 -2.41 12.93
N VAL A 11 8.90 -3.65 13.42
CA VAL A 11 8.47 -4.82 12.62
C VAL A 11 6.98 -4.74 12.32
N ARG A 12 6.16 -4.35 13.30
CA ARG A 12 4.71 -4.15 13.09
C ARG A 12 4.42 -3.08 12.05
N ILE A 13 5.07 -1.92 12.17
CA ILE A 13 4.94 -0.81 11.22
C ILE A 13 5.41 -1.24 9.82
N ALA A 14 6.56 -1.91 9.71
CA ALA A 14 7.06 -2.41 8.43
C ALA A 14 6.10 -3.42 7.78
N CYS A 15 5.57 -4.38 8.55
CA CYS A 15 4.57 -5.32 8.06
C CYS A 15 3.30 -4.62 7.58
N LEU A 16 2.82 -3.62 8.31
CA LEU A 16 1.64 -2.84 7.91
C LEU A 16 1.89 -1.97 6.70
N PHE A 17 3.09 -1.42 6.55
CA PHE A 17 3.48 -0.70 5.34
C PHE A 17 3.43 -1.62 4.11
N LEU A 18 4.01 -2.82 4.22
CA LEU A 18 3.97 -3.82 3.14
C LEU A 18 2.54 -4.25 2.83
N LEU A 19 1.73 -4.53 3.86
CA LEU A 19 0.33 -4.87 3.72
C LEU A 19 -0.47 -3.73 3.05
N GLY A 20 -0.24 -2.49 3.45
CA GLY A 20 -0.88 -1.32 2.84
C GLY A 20 -0.52 -1.18 1.37
N GLY A 21 0.74 -1.42 0.99
CA GLY A 21 1.15 -1.47 -0.42
C GLY A 21 0.42 -2.56 -1.22
N LEU A 22 0.29 -3.77 -0.66
CA LEU A 22 -0.46 -4.87 -1.29
C LEU A 22 -1.95 -4.52 -1.45
N LEU A 23 -2.57 -3.92 -0.42
CA LEU A 23 -3.95 -3.44 -0.47
C LEU A 23 -4.14 -2.32 -1.49
N GLY A 24 -3.17 -1.41 -1.61
CA GLY A 24 -3.15 -0.40 -2.67
C GLY A 24 -3.09 -1.02 -4.06
N GLY A 25 -2.29 -2.06 -4.25
CA GLY A 25 -2.21 -2.81 -5.51
C GLY A 25 -3.54 -3.51 -5.86
N LEU A 26 -4.19 -4.10 -4.84
CA LEU A 26 -5.53 -4.67 -4.99
C LEU A 26 -6.57 -3.60 -5.34
N ALA A 27 -6.52 -2.44 -4.70
CA ALA A 27 -7.41 -1.32 -5.00
C ALA A 27 -7.23 -0.82 -6.44
N ASN A 28 -5.98 -0.65 -6.88
CA ASN A 28 -5.66 -0.31 -8.27
C ASN A 28 -6.24 -1.31 -9.25
N TRP A 29 -6.06 -2.62 -9.00
CA TRP A 29 -6.66 -3.66 -9.82
C TRP A 29 -8.19 -3.60 -9.82
N ALA A 30 -8.81 -3.39 -8.67
CA ALA A 30 -10.27 -3.32 -8.53
C ALA A 30 -10.84 -2.14 -9.32
N VAL A 31 -10.20 -0.97 -9.27
CA VAL A 31 -10.60 0.21 -10.05
C VAL A 31 -10.66 -0.10 -11.54
N TYR A 32 -9.64 -0.77 -12.10
CA TYR A 32 -9.62 -1.08 -13.53
C TYR A 32 -10.55 -2.23 -13.91
N ARG A 33 -10.76 -3.21 -13.02
CA ARG A 33 -11.61 -4.38 -13.27
C ARG A 33 -13.10 -4.06 -13.16
N LEU A 34 -13.46 -3.18 -12.23
CA LEU A 34 -14.84 -2.76 -11.96
C LEU A 34 -15.26 -1.51 -12.73
N ALA A 35 -14.32 -0.82 -13.39
CA ALA A 35 -14.66 0.30 -14.26
C ALA A 35 -15.60 -0.13 -15.39
N TRP A 36 -16.55 0.74 -15.72
CA TRP A 36 -17.46 0.57 -16.87
C TRP A 36 -16.69 0.34 -18.18
N ASN A 37 -15.64 1.14 -18.39
CA ASN A 37 -14.67 0.94 -19.48
C ASN A 37 -13.41 0.28 -18.91
N ARG A 38 -13.34 -1.05 -19.04
CA ARG A 38 -12.22 -1.85 -18.54
C ARG A 38 -10.94 -1.52 -19.29
N ARG A 39 -9.87 -1.23 -18.56
CA ARG A 39 -8.54 -0.96 -19.12
C ARG A 39 -7.53 -1.98 -18.62
N SER A 40 -6.71 -2.51 -19.51
CA SER A 40 -5.66 -3.49 -19.21
C SER A 40 -4.39 -2.91 -18.56
N ILE A 41 -4.56 -1.88 -17.72
CA ILE A 41 -3.44 -1.13 -17.11
C ILE A 41 -2.84 -1.87 -15.91
N SER A 42 -3.66 -2.57 -15.12
CA SER A 42 -3.16 -3.25 -13.91
C SER A 42 -2.11 -4.31 -14.26
N PRO A 43 -1.00 -4.43 -13.49
CA PRO A 43 -0.02 -5.50 -13.66
C PRO A 43 -0.63 -6.91 -13.57
N TRP A 44 -1.73 -7.03 -12.83
CA TRP A 44 -2.46 -8.26 -12.57
C TRP A 44 -3.57 -8.57 -13.59
N SER A 45 -3.79 -7.68 -14.56
CA SER A 45 -4.70 -7.91 -15.68
C SER A 45 -3.93 -8.50 -16.88
N PRO A 46 -4.62 -9.18 -17.83
CA PRO A 46 -4.01 -9.55 -19.10
C PRO A 46 -3.43 -8.30 -19.79
N PRO A 47 -2.21 -8.36 -20.34
CA PRO A 47 -1.60 -7.23 -21.05
C PRO A 47 -2.38 -6.89 -22.33
N ASP A 48 -2.29 -5.64 -22.78
CA ASP A 48 -2.75 -5.25 -24.13
C ASP A 48 -2.00 -6.05 -25.20
N SER A 49 -2.64 -6.35 -26.34
CA SER A 49 -2.01 -7.12 -27.41
C SER A 49 -0.76 -6.45 -28.00
N ARG A 50 -0.64 -5.12 -27.83
CA ARG A 50 0.52 -4.33 -28.28
C ARG A 50 1.55 -4.11 -27.17
N ALA A 51 1.29 -4.57 -25.95
CA ALA A 51 2.18 -4.35 -24.82
C ALA A 51 3.42 -5.27 -24.87
N PRO A 52 4.60 -4.78 -24.48
CA PRO A 52 5.76 -5.62 -24.25
C PRO A 52 5.46 -6.72 -23.21
N ARG A 53 6.25 -7.79 -23.22
CA ARG A 53 6.12 -8.86 -22.22
C ARG A 53 6.30 -8.29 -20.81
N ARG A 54 5.37 -8.65 -19.91
CA ARG A 54 5.44 -8.32 -18.49
C ARG A 54 6.44 -9.21 -17.75
N ILE A 55 7.17 -8.61 -16.83
CA ILE A 55 8.17 -9.26 -15.97
C ILE A 55 7.62 -9.38 -14.55
N ALA A 56 8.20 -10.27 -13.74
CA ALA A 56 7.73 -10.49 -12.36
C ALA A 56 7.77 -9.21 -11.51
N PHE A 57 8.78 -8.35 -11.74
CA PHE A 57 8.95 -7.09 -11.01
C PHE A 57 7.80 -6.09 -11.23
N ASP A 58 7.08 -6.15 -12.35
CA ASP A 58 5.94 -5.28 -12.62
C ASP A 58 4.81 -5.46 -11.59
N ARG A 59 4.80 -6.58 -10.88
CA ARG A 59 3.78 -6.94 -9.88
C ARG A 59 4.13 -6.49 -8.47
N VAL A 60 5.34 -5.95 -8.26
CA VAL A 60 5.77 -5.43 -6.97
C VAL A 60 5.08 -4.08 -6.74
N PRO A 61 4.32 -3.90 -5.64
CA PRO A 61 3.71 -2.62 -5.33
C PRO A 61 4.74 -1.49 -5.30
N ILE A 62 4.31 -0.29 -5.70
CA ILE A 62 5.05 0.97 -5.80
C ILE A 62 6.10 0.91 -6.90
N PHE A 63 7.03 -0.04 -6.83
CA PHE A 63 8.21 -0.10 -7.69
C PHE A 63 7.94 -0.71 -9.07
N GLY A 64 7.01 -1.66 -9.19
CA GLY A 64 6.68 -2.29 -10.47
C GLY A 64 6.10 -1.33 -11.51
N TRP A 65 5.56 -0.20 -11.05
CA TRP A 65 5.09 0.89 -11.91
C TRP A 65 6.22 1.59 -12.68
N LEU A 66 7.43 1.63 -12.12
CA LEU A 66 8.61 2.21 -12.79
C LEU A 66 9.03 1.38 -13.99
N THR A 67 8.93 0.05 -13.91
CA THR A 67 9.21 -0.82 -15.05
C THR A 67 8.06 -0.78 -16.06
N LEU A 68 6.80 -0.71 -15.60
CA LEU A 68 5.61 -0.58 -16.45
C LEU A 68 5.55 0.74 -17.25
N GLN A 69 6.36 1.74 -16.90
CA GLN A 69 6.50 2.97 -17.68
C GLN A 69 6.76 2.72 -19.18
N ARG A 70 7.34 1.57 -19.55
CA ARG A 70 7.51 1.16 -20.95
C ARG A 70 6.20 1.02 -21.74
N GLU A 71 5.06 0.81 -21.07
CA GLU A 71 3.73 0.77 -21.68
C GLU A 71 3.13 2.18 -21.89
N ALA A 72 3.89 3.27 -21.64
CA ALA A 72 3.41 4.65 -21.77
C ALA A 72 2.90 5.02 -23.17
N ALA A 73 3.45 4.41 -24.21
CA ALA A 73 2.98 4.61 -25.59
C ALA A 73 1.55 4.07 -25.81
N ILE A 74 1.07 3.15 -24.97
CA ILE A 74 -0.24 2.50 -25.08
C ILE A 74 -1.24 3.17 -24.14
N HIS A 75 -0.84 3.42 -22.90
CA HIS A 75 -1.74 3.90 -21.84
C HIS A 75 -1.65 5.41 -21.58
N GLY A 76 -0.73 6.11 -22.25
CA GLY A 76 -0.50 7.54 -22.10
C GLY A 76 0.64 7.86 -21.13
N ARG A 77 1.25 9.05 -21.31
CA ARG A 77 2.34 9.50 -20.44
C ARG A 77 1.84 9.70 -19.01
N GLY A 78 2.58 9.17 -18.03
CA GLY A 78 2.27 9.32 -16.61
C GLY A 78 1.16 8.41 -16.08
N PHE A 79 0.67 7.43 -16.86
CA PHE A 79 -0.38 6.52 -16.41
C PHE A 79 -0.03 5.74 -15.12
N TRP A 80 1.27 5.54 -14.87
CA TRP A 80 1.83 4.82 -13.73
C TRP A 80 1.94 5.68 -12.45
N VAL A 81 1.88 7.01 -12.56
CA VAL A 81 2.07 7.92 -11.41
C VAL A 81 0.91 7.80 -10.43
N ARG A 82 -0.32 7.90 -10.95
CA ARG A 82 -1.54 7.78 -10.13
C ARG A 82 -1.59 6.47 -9.32
N PRO A 83 -1.46 5.27 -9.92
CA PRO A 83 -1.53 4.04 -9.15
C PRO A 83 -0.37 3.88 -8.17
N MET A 84 0.84 4.37 -8.50
CA MET A 84 1.96 4.40 -7.56
C MET A 84 1.67 5.28 -6.34
N LEU A 85 1.06 6.45 -6.54
CA LEU A 85 0.65 7.32 -5.43
C LEU A 85 -0.44 6.66 -4.57
N VAL A 86 -1.39 5.93 -5.16
CA VAL A 86 -2.40 5.17 -4.41
C VAL A 86 -1.74 4.09 -3.54
N GLU A 87 -0.78 3.36 -4.08
CA GLU A 87 -0.04 2.33 -3.33
C GLU A 87 0.82 2.92 -2.22
N LEU A 88 1.51 4.03 -2.48
CA LEU A 88 2.24 4.78 -1.47
C LEU A 88 1.31 5.30 -0.36
N ALA A 89 0.20 5.93 -0.74
CA ALA A 89 -0.77 6.45 0.22
C ALA A 89 -1.37 5.34 1.08
N ALA A 90 -1.66 4.17 0.52
CA ALA A 90 -2.15 3.03 1.27
C ALA A 90 -1.08 2.44 2.22
N ALA A 91 0.16 2.30 1.74
CA ALA A 91 1.29 1.80 2.53
C ALA A 91 1.60 2.73 3.72
N PHE A 92 1.82 4.01 3.45
CA PHE A 92 2.09 5.00 4.48
C PHE A 92 0.86 5.25 5.37
N GLY A 93 -0.33 5.33 4.79
CA GLY A 93 -1.57 5.58 5.52
C GLY A 93 -1.87 4.50 6.55
N LEU A 94 -1.70 3.22 6.19
CA LEU A 94 -1.95 2.12 7.12
C LEU A 94 -0.90 2.07 8.24
N ALA A 95 0.37 2.22 7.91
CA ALA A 95 1.46 2.28 8.88
C ALA A 95 1.32 3.47 9.84
N TRP A 96 1.00 4.65 9.30
CA TRP A 96 0.77 5.87 10.05
C TRP A 96 -0.44 5.76 10.97
N LEU A 97 -1.58 5.27 10.44
CA LEU A 97 -2.79 5.07 11.23
C LEU A 97 -2.51 4.15 12.42
N TYR A 98 -1.80 3.05 12.22
CA TYR A 98 -1.44 2.16 13.32
C TYR A 98 -0.58 2.84 14.37
N HIS A 99 0.43 3.60 13.97
CA HIS A 99 1.28 4.32 14.92
C HIS A 99 0.49 5.38 15.69
N PHE A 100 -0.35 6.15 14.98
CA PHE A 100 -1.23 7.16 15.57
C PHE A 100 -2.19 6.55 16.59
N GLU A 101 -2.83 5.43 16.28
CA GLU A 101 -3.78 4.79 17.20
C GLU A 101 -3.08 4.07 18.36
N VAL A 102 -2.09 3.24 18.07
CA VAL A 102 -1.54 2.30 19.05
C VAL A 102 -0.43 2.92 19.88
N THR A 103 0.37 3.82 19.32
CA THR A 103 1.46 4.48 20.04
C THR A 103 1.01 5.81 20.64
N CYS A 104 0.26 6.61 19.89
CA CYS A 104 -0.15 7.95 20.35
C CYS A 104 -1.50 7.96 21.07
N ALA A 105 -2.24 6.84 21.08
CA ALA A 105 -3.61 6.77 21.59
C ALA A 105 -4.52 7.84 20.97
N GLY A 106 -4.33 8.11 19.67
CA GLY A 106 -4.83 9.30 18.99
C GLY A 106 -6.36 9.47 19.01
N LEU A 107 -7.13 8.37 19.01
CA LEU A 107 -8.59 8.40 19.16
C LEU A 107 -9.08 8.15 20.60
N ILE A 108 -8.21 7.84 21.55
CA ILE A 108 -8.61 7.64 22.93
C ILE A 108 -8.86 9.02 23.56
N VAL A 109 -10.08 9.22 24.08
CA VAL A 109 -10.47 10.44 24.80
C VAL A 109 -9.48 10.71 25.93
N ALA A 110 -9.05 11.97 26.06
CA ALA A 110 -7.99 12.42 26.97
C ALA A 110 -8.17 12.01 28.44
N ASP A 111 -9.40 11.69 28.86
CA ASP A 111 -9.76 11.30 30.23
C ASP A 111 -9.51 9.82 30.57
N ILE A 112 -9.04 9.00 29.61
CA ILE A 112 -8.62 7.62 29.89
C ILE A 112 -7.13 7.64 30.30
N PRO A 113 -6.77 7.19 31.52
CA PRO A 113 -5.39 7.17 31.97
C PRO A 113 -4.48 6.43 30.98
N ARG A 114 -3.43 7.12 30.51
CA ARG A 114 -2.43 6.48 29.65
C ARG A 114 -1.64 5.47 30.48
N PRO A 115 -1.40 4.24 29.97
CA PRO A 115 -0.50 3.32 30.63
C PRO A 115 0.89 3.97 30.70
N VAL A 116 1.38 4.20 31.91
CA VAL A 116 2.73 4.70 32.16
C VAL A 116 3.71 3.66 31.65
N PRO A 117 4.72 4.03 30.84
CA PRO A 117 5.75 3.10 30.40
C PRO A 117 6.44 2.44 31.60
N ALA A 118 6.66 1.13 31.54
CA ALA A 118 7.14 0.31 32.66
C ALA A 118 8.61 0.55 33.06
N ASP A 119 9.30 1.45 32.38
CA ASP A 119 10.69 1.88 32.58
C ASP A 119 10.86 3.02 33.61
N TRP A 120 9.76 3.45 34.24
CA TRP A 120 9.74 4.47 35.32
C TRP A 120 9.46 3.87 36.71
N GLN A 121 9.83 2.60 36.95
CA GLN A 121 9.83 1.93 38.27
C GLN A 121 11.18 1.27 38.52
#